data_AF-I0L8C4-F1
#
_entry.id   AF-I0L8C4-F1
#
_cell.length_a   1.000
_cell.length_b   1.000
_cell.length_c   1.000
_cell.angle_alpha   90.00
_cell.angle_beta   90.00
_cell.angle_gamma   90.00
#
_symmetry.space_group_name_H-M   'P 1'
#
loop_
_entity.id
_entity.type
_entity.pdbx_description
1 polymer ?
#
loop_
_entity_poly.entity_id
_entity_poly.type
_entity_poly.pdbx_seq_one_letter_code
_entity_poly.pdbx_strand_id
1 'polypeptide(L)'
;MVFLKPVGNWHHKRFMVLARASATLLRLRVMADGSDTTLTAEQTAGEQAPHGLVAGLKSFAAEHGGAKAVIEYVGKRGARIVLVGTDGEWGDQFAEDTVTAREACAKAGVTVENAWERELMDQMRPSNDLWRSMARRTMAR
;
A
#
# COMPACT_ATOMS: atom_id res chain seq x y z
N MET A 1 62.03 19.20 -11.88
CA MET A 1 60.59 19.40 -12.18
C MET A 1 59.83 19.19 -10.88
N VAL A 2 59.42 20.30 -10.25
CA VAL A 2 58.68 20.33 -8.98
C VAL A 2 57.20 20.17 -9.31
N PHE A 3 56.46 19.33 -8.58
CA PHE A 3 55.06 19.67 -8.28
C PHE A 3 54.66 19.14 -6.91
N LEU A 4 54.40 20.11 -6.04
CA LEU A 4 53.85 19.99 -4.70
C LEU A 4 52.37 19.58 -4.75
N LYS A 5 51.91 19.05 -3.60
CA LYS A 5 50.57 18.55 -3.23
C LYS A 5 49.39 19.50 -3.57
N PRO A 6 48.12 19.06 -3.38
CA PRO A 6 47.55 19.22 -2.03
C PRO A 6 46.72 18.04 -1.52
N VAL A 7 46.81 17.88 -0.20
CA VAL A 7 45.88 17.20 0.68
C VAL A 7 44.67 18.11 0.86
N GLY A 8 43.47 17.62 0.51
CA GLY A 8 42.21 18.34 0.70
C GLY A 8 41.43 17.77 1.89
N ASN A 9 41.65 18.34 3.06
CA ASN A 9 40.81 18.16 4.25
C ASN A 9 39.70 19.23 4.20
N TRP A 10 38.43 18.84 4.12
CA TRP A 10 37.30 19.76 4.32
C TRP A 10 36.38 19.23 5.40
N HIS A 11 36.55 19.82 6.57
CA HIS A 11 35.58 19.90 7.64
C HIS A 11 34.33 20.68 7.19
N HIS A 12 33.28 20.54 8.02
CA HIS A 12 32.13 21.45 8.16
C HIS A 12 31.05 21.28 7.08
N LYS A 13 29.75 21.08 7.37
CA LYS A 13 28.93 21.63 8.45
C LYS A 13 27.68 20.77 8.67
N ARG A 14 27.29 20.67 9.94
CA ARG A 14 25.92 20.36 10.40
C ARG A 14 24.96 21.32 9.72
N PHE A 15 23.92 20.81 9.06
CA PHE A 15 22.69 21.56 8.80
C PHE A 15 21.54 20.84 9.50
N MET A 16 21.35 21.26 10.74
CA MET A 16 20.12 21.09 11.50
C MET A 16 19.18 22.19 11.03
N VAL A 17 18.08 21.84 10.36
CA VAL A 17 16.95 22.75 10.16
C VAL A 17 15.79 22.22 10.95
N LEU A 18 15.66 22.80 12.15
CA LEU A 18 14.49 22.77 12.99
C LEU A 18 13.47 23.74 12.37
N ALA A 19 12.29 23.27 11.99
CA ALA A 19 11.16 24.14 11.67
C ALA A 19 9.96 23.72 12.53
N ARG A 20 9.85 24.33 13.72
CA ARG A 20 8.60 24.39 14.49
C ARG A 20 7.72 25.45 13.84
N ALA A 21 6.58 25.05 13.31
CA ALA A 21 5.48 25.95 13.05
C ALA A 21 4.34 25.61 14.01
N SER A 22 4.28 26.36 15.12
CA SER A 22 3.09 26.45 15.96
C SER A 22 2.07 27.32 15.24
N ALA A 23 0.87 26.78 14.99
CA ALA A 23 -0.29 27.55 14.60
C ALA A 23 -1.42 27.29 15.60
N THR A 24 -1.43 28.08 16.68
CA THR A 24 -2.61 28.21 17.55
C THR A 24 -3.60 29.10 16.81
N LEU A 25 -4.66 28.51 16.26
CA LEU A 25 -5.79 29.24 15.72
C LEU A 25 -7.06 28.91 16.51
N LEU A 26 -7.45 29.91 17.30
CA LEU A 26 -8.76 30.09 17.91
C LEU A 26 -9.84 29.93 16.84
N ARG A 27 -10.82 29.04 17.05
CA ARG A 27 -12.02 29.05 16.21
C ARG A 27 -13.31 28.96 17.03
N LEU A 28 -14.07 30.04 16.83
CA LEU A 28 -15.43 30.35 17.24
C LEU A 28 -16.38 29.16 17.12
N ARG A 29 -17.27 29.05 18.10
CA ARG A 29 -18.43 28.15 18.12
C ARG A 29 -19.55 28.75 17.25
N VAL A 30 -19.98 28.02 16.23
CA VAL A 30 -21.26 28.24 15.53
C VAL A 30 -22.00 26.90 15.52
N MET A 31 -23.27 26.94 15.93
CA MET A 31 -24.22 25.82 15.90
C MET A 31 -25.40 26.22 15.02
N ALA A 32 -26.02 25.21 14.41
CA ALA A 32 -27.25 25.20 13.59
C ALA A 32 -27.07 25.63 12.12
N ASP A 33 -27.65 25.01 11.10
CA ASP A 33 -28.49 23.81 10.89
C ASP A 33 -28.49 23.59 9.36
N GLY A 34 -28.69 22.35 8.89
CA GLY A 34 -28.96 22.08 7.47
C GLY A 34 -28.04 21.06 6.82
N SER A 35 -28.63 19.91 6.50
CA SER A 35 -28.10 18.82 5.70
C SER A 35 -27.37 19.26 4.43
N ASP A 36 -26.10 18.89 4.35
CA ASP A 36 -25.48 18.23 3.19
C ASP A 36 -24.15 17.67 3.70
N THR A 37 -24.12 16.35 3.96
CA THR A 37 -22.88 15.66 4.34
C THR A 37 -21.98 15.58 3.11
N THR A 38 -21.35 16.70 2.79
CA THR A 38 -20.10 16.73 2.04
C THR A 38 -19.07 16.07 2.95
N LEU A 39 -18.77 14.81 2.66
CA LEU A 39 -17.59 14.12 3.17
C LEU A 39 -16.38 14.95 2.73
N THR A 40 -15.99 15.87 3.59
CA THR A 40 -14.69 16.52 3.51
C THR A 40 -13.71 15.44 3.94
N ALA A 41 -13.33 14.59 2.99
CA ALA A 41 -12.13 13.79 3.13
C ALA A 41 -11.00 14.81 3.23
N GLU A 42 -10.61 15.12 4.46
CA GLU A 42 -9.33 15.71 4.79
C GLU A 42 -8.26 14.73 4.29
N GLN A 43 -7.95 14.87 3.00
CA GLN A 43 -6.82 14.24 2.34
C GLN A 43 -5.58 14.80 3.01
N THR A 44 -5.02 14.02 3.94
CA THR A 44 -3.61 14.16 4.30
C THR A 44 -2.80 13.74 3.08
N ALA A 45 -2.62 14.68 2.15
CA ALA A 45 -1.70 14.53 1.03
C ALA A 45 -0.30 14.33 1.60
N GLY A 46 0.15 13.07 1.68
CA GLY A 46 1.54 12.74 2.03
C GLY A 46 1.77 11.51 2.89
N GLU A 47 0.77 10.74 3.31
CA GLU A 47 1.04 9.55 4.12
C GLU A 47 1.53 8.42 3.22
N GLN A 48 2.83 8.15 3.26
CA GLN A 48 3.44 7.09 2.48
C GLN A 48 2.77 5.75 2.84
N ALA A 49 2.46 4.95 1.82
CA ALA A 49 2.02 3.57 2.01
C ALA A 49 2.80 2.86 3.15
N PRO A 50 2.10 2.22 4.12
CA PRO A 50 2.73 1.66 5.31
C PRO A 50 3.90 0.75 4.94
N HIS A 51 5.06 0.93 5.58
CA HIS A 51 6.26 0.13 5.28
C HIS A 51 5.99 -1.39 5.33
N GLY A 52 5.13 -1.84 6.26
CA GLY A 52 4.74 -3.25 6.38
C GLY A 52 3.94 -3.76 5.18
N LEU A 53 3.08 -2.92 4.58
CA LEU A 53 2.30 -3.30 3.40
C LEU A 53 3.24 -3.51 2.22
N VAL A 54 4.10 -2.53 1.90
CA VAL A 54 5.07 -2.65 0.80
C VAL A 54 5.99 -3.85 0.98
N ALA A 55 6.45 -4.11 2.20
CA ALA A 55 7.26 -5.28 2.52
C ALA A 55 6.50 -6.58 2.25
N GLY A 56 5.25 -6.69 2.70
CA GLY A 56 4.40 -7.86 2.48
C GLY A 56 4.15 -8.14 0.99
N LEU A 57 3.89 -7.10 0.19
CA LEU A 57 3.74 -7.22 -1.26
C LEU A 57 5.03 -7.75 -1.93
N LYS A 58 6.19 -7.24 -1.51
CA LYS A 58 7.50 -7.69 -2.02
C LYS A 58 7.80 -9.13 -1.63
N SER A 59 7.53 -9.51 -0.38
CA SER A 59 7.75 -10.88 0.09
C SER A 59 6.90 -11.86 -0.70
N PHE A 60 5.60 -11.58 -0.87
CA PHE A 60 4.72 -12.41 -1.69
C PHE A 60 5.25 -12.55 -3.12
N ALA A 61 5.57 -11.42 -3.79
CA ALA A 61 6.09 -11.48 -5.15
C ALA A 61 7.41 -12.26 -5.24
N ALA A 62 8.30 -12.16 -4.25
CA ALA A 62 9.56 -12.90 -4.23
C ALA A 62 9.36 -14.41 -4.01
N GLU A 63 8.42 -14.80 -3.15
CA GLU A 63 8.09 -16.20 -2.86
C GLU A 63 7.46 -16.91 -4.07
N HIS A 64 6.70 -16.17 -4.89
CA HIS A 64 5.90 -16.72 -5.98
C HIS A 64 6.43 -16.41 -7.40
N GLY A 65 7.69 -15.99 -7.53
CA GLY A 65 8.35 -15.74 -8.83
C GLY A 65 7.84 -14.50 -9.58
N GLY A 66 7.18 -13.60 -8.88
CA GLY A 66 6.47 -12.43 -9.40
C GLY A 66 5.01 -12.43 -8.95
N ALA A 67 4.35 -11.28 -9.04
CA ALA A 67 2.92 -11.17 -8.75
C ALA A 67 2.25 -10.08 -9.57
N LYS A 68 0.97 -10.28 -9.87
CA LYS A 68 0.02 -9.24 -10.30
C LYS A 68 -0.96 -8.95 -9.17
N ALA A 69 -1.54 -7.75 -9.16
CA ALA A 69 -2.49 -7.32 -8.15
C ALA A 69 -3.80 -6.80 -8.77
N VAL A 70 -4.93 -7.07 -8.13
CA VAL A 70 -6.20 -6.38 -8.37
C VAL A 70 -6.57 -5.61 -7.11
N ILE A 71 -6.98 -4.35 -7.27
CA ILE A 71 -7.37 -3.50 -6.15
C ILE A 71 -8.89 -3.31 -6.16
N GLU A 72 -9.52 -3.74 -5.08
CA GLU A 72 -10.97 -3.64 -4.88
C GLU A 72 -11.28 -2.68 -3.74
N TYR A 73 -12.19 -1.73 -3.95
CA TYR A 73 -12.69 -0.90 -2.86
C TYR A 73 -13.70 -1.67 -2.00
N VAL A 74 -13.48 -1.69 -0.68
CA VAL A 74 -14.26 -2.46 0.30
C VAL A 74 -14.89 -1.54 1.35
N GLY A 75 -15.48 -0.42 0.90
CA GLY A 75 -16.21 0.51 1.77
C GLY A 75 -15.36 1.00 2.95
N LYS A 76 -15.93 0.93 4.17
CA LYS A 76 -15.24 1.38 5.40
C LYS A 76 -13.96 0.60 5.73
N ARG A 77 -13.74 -0.57 5.12
CA ARG A 77 -12.51 -1.36 5.32
C ARG A 77 -11.35 -0.87 4.46
N GLY A 78 -11.58 0.10 3.56
CA GLY A 78 -10.56 0.64 2.67
C GLY A 78 -10.48 -0.13 1.37
N ALA A 79 -9.27 -0.55 0.97
CA ALA A 79 -9.03 -1.29 -0.25
C ALA A 79 -8.40 -2.66 0.01
N ARG A 80 -8.93 -3.68 -0.67
CA ARG A 80 -8.35 -5.01 -0.73
C ARG A 80 -7.43 -5.11 -1.93
N ILE A 81 -6.23 -5.63 -1.72
CA ILE A 81 -5.23 -5.92 -2.73
C ILE A 81 -5.17 -7.42 -2.86
N VAL A 82 -5.69 -7.96 -3.95
CA VAL A 82 -5.63 -9.39 -4.24
C VAL A 82 -4.39 -9.64 -5.09
N LEU A 83 -3.44 -10.39 -4.56
CA LEU A 83 -2.20 -10.76 -5.22
C LEU A 83 -2.35 -12.14 -5.86
N VAL A 84 -1.84 -12.28 -7.08
CA VAL A 84 -1.77 -13.56 -7.80
C VAL A 84 -0.33 -13.78 -8.22
N GLY A 85 0.27 -14.84 -7.68
CA GLY A 85 1.62 -15.29 -7.98
C GLY A 85 1.71 -15.98 -9.34
N THR A 86 2.91 -16.05 -9.90
CA THR A 86 3.12 -16.75 -11.20
C THR A 86 2.93 -18.26 -11.10
N ASP A 87 3.03 -18.81 -9.89
CA ASP A 87 2.78 -20.20 -9.54
C ASP A 87 1.29 -20.52 -9.29
N GLY A 88 0.43 -19.50 -9.36
CA GLY A 88 -1.02 -19.61 -9.18
C GLY A 88 -1.50 -19.56 -7.73
N GLU A 89 -0.59 -19.38 -6.77
CA GLU A 89 -0.95 -19.03 -5.39
C GLU A 89 -1.47 -17.60 -5.35
N TRP A 90 -2.36 -17.32 -4.39
CA TRP A 90 -2.96 -16.00 -4.26
C TRP A 90 -3.21 -15.64 -2.80
N GLY A 91 -3.19 -14.35 -2.51
CA GLY A 91 -3.31 -13.84 -1.16
C GLY A 91 -3.87 -12.42 -1.13
N ASP A 92 -4.37 -12.03 0.04
CA ASP A 92 -4.97 -10.72 0.25
C ASP A 92 -4.13 -9.86 1.18
N GLN A 93 -4.02 -8.58 0.84
CA GLN A 93 -3.55 -7.52 1.72
C GLN A 93 -4.58 -6.39 1.76
N PHE A 94 -4.52 -5.54 2.79
CA PHE A 94 -5.44 -4.41 2.93
C PHE A 94 -4.69 -3.09 3.10
N ALA A 95 -5.25 -2.04 2.52
CA ALA A 95 -4.83 -0.66 2.68
C ALA A 95 -6.01 0.20 3.13
N GLU A 96 -5.72 1.36 3.71
CA GLU A 96 -6.74 2.30 4.20
C GLU A 96 -7.64 2.83 3.07
N ASP A 97 -7.08 3.00 1.87
CA ASP A 97 -7.81 3.40 0.67
C ASP A 97 -7.14 2.88 -0.62
N THR A 98 -7.79 3.13 -1.76
CA THR A 98 -7.30 2.68 -3.08
C THR A 98 -6.06 3.45 -3.56
N VAL A 99 -5.82 4.66 -3.06
CA VAL A 99 -4.64 5.48 -3.42
C VAL A 99 -3.41 4.86 -2.76
N THR A 100 -3.48 4.63 -1.46
CA THR A 100 -2.46 3.96 -0.64
C THR A 100 -2.14 2.57 -1.19
N ALA A 101 -3.17 1.81 -1.61
CA ALA A 101 -2.98 0.50 -2.25
C ALA A 101 -2.18 0.61 -3.56
N ARG A 102 -2.54 1.55 -4.45
CA ARG A 102 -1.83 1.76 -5.72
C ARG A 102 -0.38 2.18 -5.49
N GLU A 103 -0.16 3.09 -4.55
CA GLU A 103 1.21 3.51 -4.16
C GLU A 103 2.03 2.35 -3.61
N ALA A 104 1.41 1.50 -2.77
CA ALA A 104 2.09 0.34 -2.22
C ALA A 104 2.52 -0.64 -3.31
N CYS A 105 1.63 -0.97 -4.24
CA CYS A 105 1.94 -1.84 -5.38
C CYS A 105 3.05 -1.24 -6.25
N ALA A 106 2.99 0.06 -6.55
CA ALA A 106 4.03 0.75 -7.31
C ALA A 106 5.40 0.68 -6.61
N LYS A 107 5.46 0.94 -5.29
CA LYS A 107 6.69 0.83 -4.48
C LYS A 107 7.20 -0.61 -4.36
N ALA A 108 6.29 -1.59 -4.44
CA ALA A 108 6.61 -3.00 -4.41
C ALA A 108 7.07 -3.55 -5.77
N GLY A 109 6.83 -2.82 -6.87
CA GLY A 109 7.07 -3.31 -8.23
C GLY A 109 6.04 -4.35 -8.68
N VAL A 110 4.84 -4.34 -8.07
CA VAL A 110 3.75 -5.25 -8.40
C VAL A 110 2.80 -4.57 -9.39
N THR A 111 2.59 -5.18 -10.55
CA THR A 111 1.69 -4.65 -11.58
C THR A 111 0.24 -4.74 -11.11
N VAL A 112 -0.48 -3.62 -11.21
CA VAL A 112 -1.91 -3.56 -10.89
C VAL A 112 -2.73 -3.72 -12.16
N GLU A 113 -3.59 -4.73 -12.19
CA GLU A 113 -4.60 -4.95 -13.22
C GLU A 113 -5.88 -4.18 -12.86
N ASN A 114 -6.53 -3.57 -13.85
CA ASN A 114 -7.72 -2.73 -13.62
C ASN A 114 -8.99 -3.55 -13.36
N ALA A 115 -9.02 -4.81 -13.79
CA ALA A 115 -10.14 -5.71 -13.64
C ALA A 115 -9.66 -7.16 -13.56
N TRP A 116 -10.57 -8.05 -13.16
CA TRP A 116 -10.37 -9.48 -13.23
C TRP A 116 -10.40 -9.96 -14.68
N GLU A 117 -9.23 -9.92 -15.32
CA GLU A 117 -9.04 -10.51 -16.64
C GLU A 117 -9.06 -12.04 -16.57
N ARG A 118 -9.55 -12.67 -17.65
CA ARG A 118 -9.65 -14.14 -17.74
C ARG A 118 -8.32 -14.83 -17.47
N GLU A 119 -7.22 -14.30 -18.01
CA GLU A 119 -5.87 -14.83 -17.80
C GLU A 119 -5.48 -14.86 -16.32
N LEU A 120 -5.84 -13.82 -15.56
CA LEU A 120 -5.53 -13.72 -14.13
C LEU A 120 -6.36 -14.72 -13.31
N MET A 121 -7.63 -14.93 -13.71
CA MET A 121 -8.48 -15.94 -13.09
C MET A 121 -8.01 -17.37 -13.41
N ASP A 122 -7.54 -17.62 -14.63
CA ASP A 122 -7.04 -18.93 -15.05
C ASP A 122 -5.71 -19.28 -14.34
N GLN A 123 -4.92 -18.28 -13.94
CA GLN A 123 -3.71 -18.48 -13.14
C GLN A 123 -4.02 -18.90 -11.70
N MET A 124 -5.13 -18.44 -11.11
CA MET A 124 -5.50 -18.81 -9.74
C MET A 124 -5.77 -20.32 -9.64
N ARG A 125 -4.88 -21.05 -8.96
CA ARG A 125 -5.06 -22.47 -8.67
C ARG A 125 -5.57 -22.64 -7.24
N PRO A 126 -6.86 -22.93 -7.04
CA PRO A 126 -7.34 -23.28 -5.71
C PRO A 126 -6.68 -24.59 -5.26
N SER A 127 -6.00 -24.57 -4.10
CA SER A 127 -5.31 -25.76 -3.59
C SER A 127 -6.31 -26.88 -3.27
N ASN A 128 -5.90 -28.14 -3.49
CA ASN A 128 -6.74 -29.31 -3.22
C ASN A 128 -7.17 -29.36 -1.73
N ASP A 129 -6.30 -28.91 -0.83
CA ASP A 129 -6.62 -28.81 0.59
C ASP A 129 -7.66 -27.73 0.90
N LEU A 130 -7.67 -26.60 0.16
CA LEU A 130 -8.74 -25.62 0.25
C LEU A 130 -10.10 -26.25 -0.09
N TRP A 131 -10.18 -26.97 -1.21
CA TRP A 131 -11.38 -27.70 -1.64
C TRP A 131 -11.85 -28.70 -0.58
N ARG A 132 -10.93 -29.49 -0.04
CA ARG A 132 -11.22 -30.46 1.03
C ARG A 132 -11.72 -29.78 2.30
N SER A 133 -11.14 -28.63 2.68
CA SER A 133 -11.58 -27.87 3.86
C SER A 133 -13.00 -27.30 3.70
N MET A 134 -13.34 -26.82 2.51
CA MET A 134 -14.67 -26.28 2.20
C MET A 134 -15.73 -27.40 2.19
N ALA A 135 -15.42 -28.53 1.55
CA ALA A 135 -16.30 -29.71 1.53
C ALA A 135 -16.61 -30.23 2.95
N ARG A 136 -15.60 -30.29 3.84
CA ARG A 136 -15.79 -30.67 5.24
C ARG A 136 -16.71 -29.72 5.99
N ARG A 137 -16.59 -28.41 5.77
CA ARG A 137 -17.44 -27.39 6.43
C ARG A 137 -18.91 -27.50 5.99
N THR A 138 -19.16 -27.83 4.73
CA THR A 138 -20.53 -27.98 4.19
C THR A 138 -21.26 -29.18 4.79
N MET A 139 -20.56 -30.29 5.07
CA MET A 139 -21.15 -31.53 5.59
C MET A 139 -21.28 -31.57 7.12
N ALA A 140 -20.81 -30.54 7.82
CA ALA A 140 -20.82 -30.47 9.29
C ALA A 140 -22.09 -29.76 9.86
N ARG A 141 -23.19 -29.74 9.11
CA ARG A 141 -24.44 -29.05 9.47
C ARG A 141 -25.60 -30.00 9.69
#